data_AF-A0AAD4WDW6-F1
#
_entry.id   AF-A0AAD4WDW6-F1
#
_cell.length_a   1.000
_cell.length_b   1.000
_cell.length_c   1.000
_cell.angle_alpha   90.00
_cell.angle_beta   90.00
_cell.angle_gamma   90.00
#
_symmetry.space_group_name_H-M   'P 1'
#
loop_
_entity.id
_entity.type
_entity.pdbx_description
1 polymer ?
#
loop_
_entity_poly.entity_id
_entity_poly.type
_entity_poly.pdbx_seq_one_letter_code
_entity_poly.pdbx_strand_id
1 'polypeptide(L)'
;MCSTRNYSTLKLAASSEPTRRVRRNQQQQPHCVVVSLCSLGRLAFCMPTDRSWNSIDKEGKLHFDNIVIVHGKLYAPTRWGPRSSSALMVFDIIFQEDVNICSSDFIPGQPRYRVEKQVLLHSWPHIPLVLPWKNNNDRYISLAQDYALMELFMIHHQVTYDCDSDYEMSRSHIYSGNCIKPPKTKGFRVLKLNSTNEGGSPWEEVADLGDRILFMSNVGNKFISTNSANSAINHGERLERNCIYFAFDHSCLQSTSSGHDFRVFSLENRTIRHLDFPVCFSGARLPTRPIWFTPNPW
;
A
#
# COMPACT_ATOMS: atom_id res chain seq x y z
N MET A 1 16.26 6.29 28.28
CA MET A 1 15.21 5.28 28.54
C MET A 1 13.96 5.68 27.77
N CYS A 2 13.71 5.07 26.60
CA CYS A 2 12.43 5.18 25.91
C CYS A 2 11.73 3.83 26.00
N SER A 3 10.53 3.85 26.56
CA SER A 3 9.62 2.72 26.71
C SER A 3 9.54 1.89 25.43
N THR A 4 10.00 0.65 25.52
CA THR A 4 9.82 -0.43 24.55
C THR A 4 8.35 -0.84 24.49
N ARG A 5 7.51 -0.03 23.86
CA ARG A 5 6.36 -0.61 23.17
C ARG A 5 6.92 -1.24 21.90
N ASN A 6 6.83 -2.58 21.82
CA ASN A 6 7.24 -3.33 20.65
C ASN A 6 6.38 -2.91 19.45
N TYR A 7 6.83 -1.89 18.71
CA TYR A 7 6.22 -1.51 17.45
C TYR A 7 6.72 -2.46 16.37
N SER A 8 5.82 -3.27 15.82
CA SER A 8 6.12 -4.09 14.66
C SER A 8 6.13 -3.24 13.39
N THR A 9 7.10 -3.49 12.52
CA THR A 9 7.14 -2.90 11.18
C THR A 9 6.05 -3.55 10.33
N LEU A 10 5.21 -2.74 9.68
CA LEU A 10 4.20 -3.21 8.72
C LEU A 10 4.75 -3.24 7.31
N LYS A 11 5.43 -2.17 6.89
CA LYS A 11 5.94 -2.00 5.54
C LYS A 11 7.23 -1.20 5.54
N LEU A 12 8.13 -1.57 4.63
CA LEU A 12 9.34 -0.82 4.31
C LEU A 12 9.28 -0.37 2.85
N ALA A 13 9.81 0.82 2.57
CA ALA A 13 10.05 1.31 1.23
C ALA A 13 11.49 1.83 1.15
N ALA A 14 12.24 1.41 0.15
CA ALA A 14 13.59 1.91 -0.11
C ALA A 14 13.57 2.76 -1.37
N SER A 15 14.32 3.87 -1.36
CA SER A 15 14.48 4.76 -2.52
C SER A 15 15.31 4.14 -3.64
N SER A 16 16.21 3.21 -3.29
CA SER A 16 17.03 2.43 -4.22
C SER A 16 17.45 1.12 -3.56
N GLU A 17 18.00 0.19 -4.34
CA GLU A 17 18.63 -1.01 -3.79
C GLU A 17 19.84 -0.64 -2.91
N PRO A 18 19.97 -1.20 -1.69
CA PRO A 18 21.13 -0.95 -0.84
C PRO A 18 22.39 -1.62 -1.42
N THR A 19 23.26 -0.85 -2.06
CA THR A 19 24.52 -1.36 -2.61
C THR A 19 25.62 -1.39 -1.54
N ARG A 20 26.17 -2.59 -1.26
CA ARG A 20 27.32 -2.76 -0.34
C ARG A 20 28.67 -2.33 -0.93
N ARG A 21 28.76 -2.04 -2.24
CA ARG A 21 30.04 -1.85 -2.95
C ARG A 21 30.27 -0.39 -3.33
N VAL A 22 30.94 0.34 -2.45
CA VAL A 22 31.66 1.57 -2.81
C VAL A 22 32.88 1.17 -3.64
N ARG A 23 32.76 1.14 -4.98
CA ARG A 23 33.93 1.19 -5.85
C ARG A 23 34.37 2.65 -5.92
N ARG A 24 35.57 2.95 -5.39
CA ARG A 24 36.13 4.30 -5.19
C ARG A 24 36.20 5.23 -6.41
N ASN A 25 35.85 4.80 -7.63
CA ASN A 25 36.13 5.54 -8.86
C ASN A 25 34.93 5.81 -9.80
N GLN A 26 33.67 5.69 -9.35
CA GLN A 26 32.53 6.12 -10.17
C GLN A 26 31.53 6.91 -9.32
N GLN A 27 31.11 8.03 -9.88
CA GLN A 27 30.05 8.98 -9.47
C GLN A 27 29.27 8.61 -8.20
N GLN A 28 29.21 9.55 -7.24
CA GLN A 28 28.43 9.47 -6.00
C GLN A 28 27.08 8.78 -6.25
N GLN A 29 26.94 7.55 -5.75
CA GLN A 29 25.66 6.87 -5.80
C GLN A 29 24.68 7.62 -4.88
N PRO A 30 23.42 7.80 -5.29
CA PRO A 30 22.43 8.48 -4.46
C PRO A 30 22.29 7.73 -3.14
N HIS A 31 22.22 8.49 -2.05
CA HIS A 31 22.04 7.94 -0.70
C HIS A 31 20.73 7.13 -0.65
N CYS A 32 20.84 5.82 -0.41
CA CYS A 32 19.68 4.98 -0.19
C CYS A 32 19.03 5.37 1.15
N VAL A 33 17.78 5.82 1.08
CA VAL A 33 16.90 6.05 2.23
C VAL A 33 15.85 4.94 2.30
N VAL A 34 15.64 4.43 3.51
CA VAL A 34 14.61 3.46 3.86
C VAL A 34 13.59 4.15 4.75
N VAL A 35 12.32 4.03 4.39
CA VAL A 35 11.17 4.49 5.17
C VAL A 35 10.43 3.28 5.72
N SER A 36 10.06 3.33 6.99
CA SER A 36 9.28 2.33 7.70
C SER A 36 7.92 2.89 8.10
N LEU A 37 6.89 2.09 7.83
CA LEU A 37 5.55 2.23 8.37
C LEU A 37 5.36 1.20 9.47
N CYS A 38 5.09 1.64 10.70
CA CYS A 38 4.84 0.73 11.83
C CYS A 38 3.36 0.41 12.01
N SER A 39 3.05 -0.56 12.88
CA SER A 39 1.68 -1.02 13.18
C SER A 39 0.74 0.04 13.74
N LEU A 40 1.27 1.12 14.31
CA LEU A 40 0.49 2.28 14.72
C LEU A 40 0.21 3.27 13.57
N GLY A 41 0.61 2.96 12.35
CA GLY A 41 0.50 3.86 11.20
C GLY A 41 1.45 5.04 11.28
N ARG A 42 2.59 4.92 11.98
CA ARG A 42 3.61 5.99 12.08
C ARG A 42 4.73 5.75 11.10
N LEU A 43 5.32 6.86 10.64
CA LEU A 43 6.42 6.86 9.70
C LEU A 43 7.75 7.20 10.37
N ALA A 44 8.77 6.43 10.04
CA ALA A 44 10.14 6.73 10.39
C ALA A 44 11.06 6.43 9.20
N PHE A 45 12.23 7.03 9.15
CA PHE A 45 13.23 6.77 8.11
C PHE A 45 14.61 6.51 8.71
N CYS A 46 15.45 5.85 7.94
CA CYS A 46 16.86 5.71 8.20
C CYS A 46 17.63 5.56 6.88
N MET A 47 18.92 5.88 6.92
CA MET A 47 19.87 5.37 5.93
C MET A 47 20.40 4.00 6.40
N PRO A 48 20.85 3.13 5.48
CA PRO A 48 21.51 1.87 5.85
C PRO A 48 22.72 2.03 6.79
N THR A 49 23.35 3.20 6.81
CA THR A 49 24.47 3.55 7.70
C THR A 49 24.05 4.09 9.06
N ASP A 50 22.77 4.46 9.23
CA ASP A 50 22.29 5.03 10.48
C ASP A 50 22.18 3.95 11.56
N ARG A 51 22.45 4.35 12.81
CA ARG A 51 22.30 3.47 13.98
C ARG A 51 20.89 3.50 14.58
N SER A 52 20.02 4.38 14.10
CA SER A 52 18.68 4.60 14.65
C SER A 52 17.71 5.14 13.60
N TRP A 53 16.42 4.91 13.82
CA TRP A 53 15.33 5.46 13.01
C TRP A 53 14.97 6.88 13.45
N ASN A 54 14.65 7.76 12.50
CA ASN A 54 14.19 9.12 12.71
C ASN A 54 12.68 9.22 12.41
N SER A 55 11.88 9.73 13.35
CA SER A 55 10.43 9.86 13.15
C SER A 55 10.08 10.99 12.18
N ILE A 56 9.16 10.73 11.24
CA ILE A 56 8.62 11.74 10.29
C ILE A 56 7.42 12.49 10.90
N ASP A 57 6.62 11.81 11.71
CA ASP A 57 5.52 12.44 12.46
C ASP A 57 5.88 12.43 13.95
N LYS A 58 6.51 13.51 14.42
CA LYS A 58 6.91 13.65 15.83
C LYS A 58 5.70 13.85 16.75
N GLU A 59 4.62 14.42 16.24
CA GLU A 59 3.40 14.71 17.01
C GLU A 59 2.44 13.51 17.05
N GLY A 60 2.59 12.56 16.11
CA GLY A 60 1.80 11.33 16.06
C GLY A 60 0.32 11.56 15.79
N LYS A 61 -0.01 12.68 15.11
CA LYS A 61 -1.38 13.10 14.81
C LYS A 61 -1.94 12.39 13.58
N LEU A 62 -1.09 11.90 12.70
CA LEU A 62 -1.49 11.23 11.46
C LEU A 62 -1.21 9.73 11.55
N HIS A 63 -2.17 8.96 11.05
CA HIS A 63 -2.02 7.52 10.86
C HIS A 63 -1.99 7.24 9.36
N PHE A 64 -1.03 6.46 8.90
CA PHE A 64 -0.86 6.11 7.50
C PHE A 64 -1.22 4.63 7.25
N ASP A 65 -1.82 4.35 6.10
CA ASP A 65 -2.20 2.99 5.69
C ASP A 65 -1.18 2.34 4.76
N ASN A 66 -0.39 3.14 4.05
CA ASN A 66 0.57 2.64 3.09
C ASN A 66 1.77 3.60 2.93
N ILE A 67 2.82 3.13 2.27
CA ILE A 67 3.95 3.94 1.82
C ILE A 67 4.49 3.41 0.50
N VAL A 68 5.00 4.33 -0.32
CA VAL A 68 5.83 4.04 -1.49
C VAL A 68 6.75 5.22 -1.77
N ILE A 69 7.96 4.95 -2.24
CA ILE A 69 8.90 5.99 -2.69
C ILE A 69 8.97 5.91 -4.21
N VAL A 70 8.65 7.03 -4.88
CA VAL A 70 8.67 7.14 -6.34
C VAL A 70 9.34 8.44 -6.71
N HIS A 71 10.34 8.40 -7.59
CA HIS A 71 11.06 9.58 -8.09
C HIS A 71 11.54 10.55 -6.98
N GLY A 72 12.11 10.01 -5.90
CA GLY A 72 12.63 10.82 -4.79
C GLY A 72 11.58 11.40 -3.84
N LYS A 73 10.29 11.11 -4.06
CA LYS A 73 9.18 11.54 -3.20
C LYS A 73 8.59 10.35 -2.46
N LEU A 74 8.25 10.57 -1.19
CA LEU A 74 7.51 9.61 -0.37
C LEU A 74 6.02 9.93 -0.45
N TYR A 75 5.23 8.96 -0.88
CA TYR A 75 3.78 9.02 -0.92
C TYR A 75 3.20 8.19 0.21
N ALA A 76 2.37 8.79 1.05
CA ALA A 76 1.77 8.13 2.21
C ALA A 76 0.29 8.54 2.36
N PRO A 77 -0.68 7.66 2.05
CA PRO A 77 -2.08 7.94 2.28
C PRO A 77 -2.39 7.81 3.77
N THR A 78 -3.07 8.82 4.30
CA THR A 78 -3.57 8.81 5.67
C THR A 78 -4.81 7.92 5.75
N ARG A 79 -4.91 7.26 6.89
CA ARG A 79 -6.06 6.46 7.28
C ARG A 79 -7.28 7.34 7.39
N TRP A 80 -8.36 6.89 6.77
CA TRP A 80 -9.67 7.52 6.94
C TRP A 80 -10.15 7.31 8.39
N GLY A 81 -10.59 8.39 9.02
CA GLY A 81 -11.13 8.36 10.38
C GLY A 81 -12.54 8.95 10.43
N PRO A 82 -13.38 8.59 11.42
CA PRO A 82 -14.74 9.11 11.56
C PRO A 82 -14.83 10.64 11.70
N ARG A 83 -13.72 11.33 11.99
CA ARG A 83 -13.62 12.79 12.08
C ARG A 83 -12.57 13.40 11.16
N SER A 84 -11.91 12.59 10.32
CA SER A 84 -10.75 13.03 9.55
C SER A 84 -10.88 12.59 8.10
N SER A 85 -10.58 13.54 7.22
CA SER A 85 -10.48 13.24 5.81
C SER A 85 -9.28 12.36 5.50
N SER A 86 -9.47 11.35 4.64
CA SER A 86 -8.34 10.66 4.03
C SER A 86 -7.61 11.67 3.15
N ALA A 87 -6.30 11.74 3.28
CA ALA A 87 -5.45 12.62 2.51
C ALA A 87 -4.26 11.82 2.00
N LEU A 88 -3.72 12.18 0.84
CA LEU A 88 -2.42 11.72 0.42
C LEU A 88 -1.38 12.76 0.81
N MET A 89 -0.44 12.36 1.67
CA MET A 89 0.71 13.19 2.01
C MET A 89 1.86 12.85 1.06
N VAL A 90 2.47 13.88 0.49
CA VAL A 90 3.66 13.78 -0.35
C VAL A 90 4.80 14.51 0.34
N PHE A 91 5.91 13.81 0.55
CA PHE A 91 7.10 14.36 1.18
C PHE A 91 8.25 14.36 0.18
N ASP A 92 8.92 15.50 0.05
CA ASP A 92 10.22 15.56 -0.62
C ASP A 92 11.28 14.97 0.30
N ILE A 93 12.10 14.06 -0.24
CA ILE A 93 13.30 13.56 0.42
C ILE A 93 14.47 14.42 -0.05
N ILE A 94 15.03 15.23 0.84
CA ILE A 94 16.09 16.20 0.53
C ILE A 94 17.44 15.65 1.00
N PHE A 95 18.39 15.63 0.09
CA PHE A 95 19.79 15.32 0.36
C PHE A 95 20.62 16.60 0.40
N GLN A 96 21.63 16.60 1.25
CA GLN A 96 22.36 17.82 1.62
C GLN A 96 23.16 18.44 0.46
N GLU A 97 23.52 17.67 -0.57
CA GLU A 97 24.27 18.20 -1.71
C GLU A 97 23.46 19.19 -2.56
N ASP A 98 22.12 19.20 -2.43
CA ASP A 98 21.23 19.99 -3.28
C ASP A 98 20.88 21.39 -2.72
N VAL A 99 21.36 21.77 -1.53
CA VAL A 99 20.81 22.94 -0.82
C VAL A 99 21.88 23.83 -0.19
N ASN A 100 22.08 24.99 -0.82
CA ASN A 100 22.94 26.10 -0.39
C ASN A 100 22.28 26.94 0.74
N ILE A 101 21.75 26.31 1.80
CA ILE A 101 21.02 27.01 2.87
C ILE A 101 21.84 27.01 4.18
N CYS A 102 22.29 28.21 4.55
CA CYS A 102 22.86 28.53 5.86
C CYS A 102 21.77 28.53 6.94
N SER A 103 21.46 27.39 7.55
CA SER A 103 20.70 27.37 8.80
C SER A 103 21.50 26.64 9.88
N SER A 104 21.50 27.18 11.10
CA SER A 104 22.39 26.79 12.21
C SER A 104 22.09 25.43 12.83
N ASP A 105 20.99 24.78 12.44
CA ASP A 105 20.56 23.48 12.98
C ASP A 105 20.96 22.28 12.10
N PHE A 106 21.84 22.48 11.10
CA PHE A 106 22.21 21.45 10.12
C PHE A 106 23.38 20.57 10.59
N ILE A 107 23.15 19.25 10.68
CA ILE A 107 24.20 18.24 10.83
C ILE A 107 24.51 17.65 9.45
N PRO A 108 25.77 17.69 8.99
CA PRO A 108 26.14 17.12 7.71
C PRO A 108 25.90 15.60 7.62
N GLY A 109 25.32 15.14 6.52
CA GLY A 109 25.06 13.74 6.18
C GLY A 109 23.67 13.23 6.51
N GLN A 110 22.79 13.99 7.18
CA GLN A 110 21.45 13.52 7.54
C GLN A 110 20.38 13.90 6.49
N PRO A 111 19.64 12.93 5.94
CA PRO A 111 18.52 13.22 5.05
C PRO A 111 17.41 13.95 5.82
N ARG A 112 16.83 14.97 5.19
CA ARG A 112 15.68 15.71 5.72
C ARG A 112 14.47 15.46 4.83
N TYR A 113 13.29 15.62 5.42
CA TYR A 113 12.04 15.62 4.67
C TYR A 113 11.34 16.96 4.87
N ARG A 114 10.62 17.40 3.84
CA ARG A 114 9.63 18.46 3.96
C ARG A 114 8.30 17.96 3.39
N VAL A 115 7.20 18.36 4.02
CA VAL A 115 5.88 18.16 3.42
C VAL A 115 5.84 19.02 2.17
N GLU A 116 5.70 18.40 1.02
CA GLU A 116 5.58 19.10 -0.25
C GLU A 116 4.11 19.43 -0.52
N LYS A 117 3.24 18.43 -0.40
CA LYS A 117 1.83 18.53 -0.77
C LYS A 117 0.95 17.67 0.11
N GLN A 118 -0.18 18.24 0.52
CA GLN A 118 -1.30 17.50 1.10
C GLN A 118 -2.46 17.52 0.10
N VAL A 119 -2.87 16.34 -0.35
CA VAL A 119 -4.03 16.19 -1.25
C VAL A 119 -5.18 15.61 -0.46
N LEU A 120 -6.22 16.41 -0.19
CA LEU A 120 -7.46 15.90 0.40
C LEU A 120 -8.13 14.96 -0.60
N LEU A 121 -8.45 13.74 -0.17
CA LEU A 121 -9.12 12.74 -1.01
C LEU A 121 -10.66 12.84 -0.91
N HIS A 122 -11.17 13.95 -0.36
CA HIS A 122 -12.59 14.18 -0.17
C HIS A 122 -13.22 14.79 -1.41
N SER A 123 -14.44 14.35 -1.72
CA SER A 123 -15.26 14.81 -2.85
C SER A 123 -14.64 14.58 -4.23
N TRP A 124 -14.33 13.32 -4.53
CA TRP A 124 -14.33 12.88 -5.93
C TRP A 124 -15.79 12.77 -6.37
N PRO A 125 -16.14 13.17 -7.62
CA PRO A 125 -17.52 13.15 -8.08
C PRO A 125 -18.10 11.77 -7.79
N HIS A 126 -19.31 11.77 -7.23
CA HIS A 126 -20.10 10.58 -6.99
C HIS A 126 -20.34 9.87 -8.33
N ILE A 127 -19.36 9.14 -8.85
CA ILE A 127 -19.56 8.14 -9.88
C ILE A 127 -20.24 7.01 -9.12
N PRO A 128 -21.53 6.75 -9.34
CA PRO A 128 -22.23 5.71 -8.62
C PRO A 128 -21.64 4.38 -9.08
N LEU A 129 -20.83 3.75 -8.23
CA LEU A 129 -20.95 2.30 -8.14
C LEU A 129 -22.40 2.09 -7.69
N VAL A 130 -23.19 1.36 -8.48
CA VAL A 130 -24.62 1.09 -8.27
C VAL A 130 -24.81 0.21 -7.03
N LEU A 131 -24.34 0.64 -5.86
CA LEU A 131 -24.51 -0.08 -4.61
C LEU A 131 -24.80 0.94 -3.50
N PRO A 132 -26.01 0.88 -2.89
CA PRO A 132 -26.43 1.84 -1.89
C PRO A 132 -25.47 1.84 -0.70
N TRP A 133 -25.14 3.05 -0.26
CA TRP A 133 -24.27 3.35 0.87
C TRP A 133 -24.95 2.88 2.16
N LYS A 134 -24.71 1.64 2.58
CA LYS A 134 -25.02 1.19 3.95
C LYS A 134 -23.84 1.52 4.88
N ASN A 135 -24.15 1.85 6.13
CA ASN A 135 -23.22 2.35 7.15
C ASN A 135 -22.06 1.41 7.55
N ASN A 136 -21.96 0.21 6.95
CA ASN A 136 -20.99 -0.84 7.30
C ASN A 136 -19.87 -1.02 6.26
N ASN A 137 -19.67 -0.03 5.38
CA ASN A 137 -18.61 -0.06 4.37
C ASN A 137 -17.39 0.71 4.87
N ASP A 138 -16.24 0.04 5.00
CA ASP A 138 -14.96 0.72 5.15
C ASP A 138 -14.19 0.72 3.82
N ARG A 139 -13.22 1.62 3.73
CA ARG A 139 -12.35 1.79 2.56
C ARG A 139 -10.90 1.81 3.01
N TYR A 140 -10.09 0.95 2.41
CA TYR A 140 -8.65 0.97 2.56
C TYR A 140 -8.01 1.62 1.34
N ILE A 141 -6.93 2.36 1.56
CA ILE A 141 -6.15 2.95 0.47
C ILE A 141 -4.81 2.23 0.38
N SER A 142 -4.52 1.73 -0.81
CA SER A 142 -3.25 1.10 -1.14
C SER A 142 -2.55 1.87 -2.25
N LEU A 143 -1.22 1.83 -2.25
CA LEU A 143 -0.42 2.37 -3.35
C LEU A 143 0.30 1.22 -4.06
N ALA A 144 0.36 1.30 -5.38
CA ALA A 144 1.10 0.36 -6.22
C ALA A 144 1.91 1.12 -7.27
N GLN A 145 3.19 0.82 -7.37
CA GLN A 145 4.06 1.36 -8.40
C GLN A 145 4.20 0.33 -9.52
N ASP A 146 3.99 0.77 -10.76
CA ASP A 146 4.42 0.03 -11.93
C ASP A 146 5.85 0.44 -12.29
N TYR A 147 6.83 -0.38 -11.92
CA TYR A 147 8.24 -0.11 -12.21
C TYR A 147 8.58 -0.16 -13.71
N ALA A 148 7.79 -0.86 -14.53
CA ALA A 148 8.06 -0.94 -15.97
C ALA A 148 7.66 0.36 -16.68
N LEU A 149 6.58 0.99 -16.23
CA LEU A 149 6.06 2.23 -16.79
C LEU A 149 6.44 3.48 -15.97
N MET A 150 7.05 3.30 -14.80
CA MET A 150 7.33 4.35 -13.81
C MET A 150 6.06 5.10 -13.36
N GLU A 151 4.95 4.39 -13.30
CA GLU A 151 3.64 4.95 -12.97
C GLU A 151 3.23 4.63 -11.53
N LEU A 152 2.53 5.56 -10.88
CA LEU A 152 2.00 5.37 -9.54
C LEU A 152 0.48 5.26 -9.56
N PHE A 153 -0.04 4.23 -8.90
CA PHE A 153 -1.45 3.96 -8.78
C PHE A 153 -1.90 4.01 -7.32
N MET A 154 -3.08 4.57 -7.11
CA MET A 154 -3.83 4.53 -5.86
C MET A 154 -5.00 3.57 -6.03
N ILE A 155 -5.14 2.64 -5.09
CA ILE A 155 -6.20 1.63 -5.11
C ILE A 155 -7.09 1.83 -3.90
N HIS A 156 -8.35 2.14 -4.15
CA HIS A 156 -9.39 2.09 -3.15
C HIS A 156 -9.93 0.67 -3.07
N HIS A 157 -9.76 0.04 -1.92
CA HIS A 157 -10.31 -1.28 -1.61
C HIS A 157 -11.56 -1.10 -0.75
N GLN A 158 -12.70 -1.51 -1.29
CA GLN A 158 -13.97 -1.44 -0.58
C GLN A 158 -14.26 -2.78 0.10
N VAL A 159 -14.56 -2.73 1.39
CA VAL A 159 -14.96 -3.90 2.18
C VAL A 159 -16.32 -3.70 2.83
N THR A 160 -16.97 -4.81 3.14
CA THR A 160 -18.20 -4.85 3.93
C THR A 160 -18.02 -5.69 5.16
N TYR A 161 -18.49 -5.20 6.30
CA TYR A 161 -18.62 -5.99 7.52
C TYR A 161 -20.03 -6.57 7.63
N ASP A 162 -20.08 -7.85 7.96
CA ASP A 162 -21.32 -8.49 8.41
C ASP A 162 -21.50 -8.18 9.89
N CYS A 163 -21.97 -6.97 10.19
CA CYS A 163 -22.39 -6.61 11.53
C CYS A 163 -23.79 -7.20 11.74
N ASP A 164 -23.89 -8.28 12.51
CA ASP A 164 -25.19 -8.63 13.09
C ASP A 164 -25.66 -7.40 13.88
N SER A 165 -26.89 -6.95 13.61
CA SER A 165 -27.47 -5.67 14.00
C SER A 165 -27.44 -5.35 15.50
N ASP A 166 -27.12 -6.33 16.33
CA ASP A 166 -27.32 -6.30 17.77
C ASP A 166 -26.03 -5.98 18.54
N TYR A 167 -24.90 -5.88 17.83
CA TYR A 167 -23.63 -5.46 18.42
C TYR A 167 -23.11 -4.26 17.64
N GLU A 168 -23.22 -3.05 18.20
CA GLU A 168 -22.41 -1.91 17.77
C GLU A 168 -20.94 -2.27 18.02
N MET A 169 -20.34 -2.99 17.07
CA MET A 169 -18.93 -3.30 17.11
C MET A 169 -18.19 -1.99 17.00
N SER A 170 -17.70 -1.48 18.13
CA SER A 170 -16.88 -0.28 18.14
C SER A 170 -15.74 -0.48 17.15
N ARG A 171 -15.61 0.44 16.19
CA ARG A 171 -14.58 0.38 15.13
C ARG A 171 -13.17 0.13 15.67
N SER A 172 -12.90 0.44 16.94
CA SER A 172 -11.65 0.06 17.63
C SER A 172 -11.36 -1.45 17.62
N HIS A 173 -12.38 -2.31 17.62
CA HIS A 173 -12.25 -3.77 17.54
C HIS A 173 -11.94 -4.28 16.12
N ILE A 174 -12.43 -3.56 15.10
CA ILE A 174 -12.06 -3.80 13.69
C ILE A 174 -10.55 -3.56 13.52
N TYR A 175 -10.05 -2.48 14.12
CA TYR A 175 -8.63 -2.12 14.05
C TYR A 175 -7.71 -2.94 14.97
N SER A 176 -8.26 -3.63 15.98
CA SER A 176 -7.48 -4.55 16.83
C SER A 176 -7.34 -5.96 16.24
N GLY A 177 -7.99 -6.23 15.09
CA GLY A 177 -7.98 -7.55 14.46
C GLY A 177 -8.87 -8.58 15.18
N ASN A 178 -9.80 -8.14 16.01
CA ASN A 178 -10.66 -9.03 16.81
C ASN A 178 -12.07 -9.11 16.20
N CYS A 179 -12.17 -9.30 14.89
CA CYS A 179 -13.44 -9.41 14.20
C CYS A 179 -14.04 -10.83 14.41
N ILE A 180 -15.31 -10.90 14.78
CA ILE A 180 -16.05 -12.18 14.86
C ILE A 180 -16.23 -12.72 13.44
N LYS A 181 -16.74 -11.88 12.53
CA LYS A 181 -16.83 -12.14 11.09
C LYS A 181 -15.84 -11.21 10.37
N PRO A 182 -14.91 -11.74 9.57
CA PRO A 182 -13.94 -10.91 8.87
C PRO A 182 -14.61 -10.12 7.74
N PRO A 183 -14.06 -8.95 7.38
CA PRO A 183 -14.57 -8.16 6.26
C PRO A 183 -14.46 -8.95 4.96
N LYS A 184 -15.42 -8.71 4.05
CA LYS A 184 -15.40 -9.24 2.69
C LYS A 184 -15.15 -8.14 1.69
N THR A 185 -14.28 -8.39 0.72
CA THR A 185 -14.03 -7.48 -0.40
C THR A 185 -15.28 -7.33 -1.26
N LYS A 186 -15.66 -6.08 -1.52
CA LYS A 186 -16.76 -5.73 -2.43
C LYS A 186 -16.29 -5.30 -3.81
N GLY A 187 -15.07 -4.80 -3.91
CA GLY A 187 -14.47 -4.39 -5.16
C GLY A 187 -13.39 -3.33 -4.96
N PHE A 188 -12.89 -2.82 -6.08
CA PHE A 188 -11.80 -1.86 -6.10
C PHE A 188 -12.10 -0.70 -7.05
N ARG A 189 -11.43 0.43 -6.80
CA ARG A 189 -11.20 1.47 -7.80
C ARG A 189 -9.71 1.72 -7.91
N VAL A 190 -9.24 1.91 -9.13
CA VAL A 190 -7.83 2.19 -9.41
C VAL A 190 -7.74 3.58 -9.98
N LEU A 191 -6.86 4.40 -9.42
CA LEU A 191 -6.53 5.71 -9.96
C LEU A 191 -5.05 5.77 -10.29
N LYS A 192 -4.71 6.45 -11.37
CA LYS A 192 -3.34 6.70 -11.82
C LYS A 192 -2.95 8.14 -11.57
N LEU A 193 -1.73 8.37 -11.08
CA LEU A 193 -1.18 9.71 -10.92
C LEU A 193 -0.82 10.28 -12.30
N ASN A 194 -1.42 11.42 -12.64
CA ASN A 194 -1.09 12.23 -13.79
C ASN A 194 -0.25 13.44 -13.34
N SER A 195 1.00 13.48 -13.82
CA SER A 195 2.00 14.48 -13.43
C SER A 195 1.82 15.85 -14.10
N THR A 196 0.95 16.00 -15.09
CA THR A 196 0.89 17.22 -15.93
C THR A 196 -0.14 18.27 -15.48
N ASN A 197 -0.97 17.98 -14.47
CA ASN A 197 -2.11 18.85 -14.14
C ASN A 197 -1.74 19.90 -13.08
N GLU A 198 -1.43 21.12 -13.51
CA GLU A 198 -1.07 22.25 -12.63
C GLU A 198 -2.26 22.94 -11.93
N GLY A 199 -3.51 22.47 -12.11
CA GLY A 199 -4.67 23.11 -11.46
C GLY A 199 -5.83 22.18 -11.10
N GLY A 200 -5.73 20.89 -11.41
CA GLY A 200 -6.79 19.89 -11.21
C GLY A 200 -6.42 18.77 -10.25
N SER A 201 -7.36 17.84 -10.03
CA SER A 201 -7.02 16.60 -9.32
C SER A 201 -6.00 15.81 -10.14
N PRO A 202 -4.82 15.48 -9.59
CA PRO A 202 -3.77 14.82 -10.35
C PRO A 202 -4.01 13.31 -10.47
N TRP A 203 -5.18 12.77 -10.07
CA TRP A 203 -5.47 11.36 -10.23
C TRP A 203 -6.63 11.14 -11.20
N GLU A 204 -6.50 10.10 -12.01
CA GLU A 204 -7.49 9.71 -13.01
C GLU A 204 -7.91 8.26 -12.77
N GLU A 205 -9.22 7.98 -12.73
CA GLU A 205 -9.72 6.61 -12.58
C GLU A 205 -9.38 5.82 -13.84
N VAL A 206 -8.75 4.66 -13.66
CA VAL A 206 -8.35 3.77 -14.75
C VAL A 206 -9.32 2.59 -14.79
N ALA A 207 -10.01 2.45 -15.92
CA ALA A 207 -10.89 1.31 -16.18
C ALA A 207 -10.17 0.12 -16.82
N ASP A 208 -8.99 0.35 -17.41
CA ASP A 208 -8.20 -0.67 -18.09
C ASP A 208 -6.70 -0.54 -17.78
N LEU A 209 -6.12 -1.59 -17.19
CA LEU A 209 -4.68 -1.71 -16.93
C LEU A 209 -3.88 -2.17 -18.16
N GLY A 210 -4.53 -2.35 -19.31
CA GLY A 210 -3.91 -2.81 -20.54
C GLY A 210 -3.46 -4.26 -20.44
N ASP A 211 -2.19 -4.53 -20.77
CA ASP A 211 -1.58 -5.86 -20.68
C ASP A 211 -1.15 -6.23 -19.24
N ARG A 212 -1.47 -5.41 -18.24
CA ARG A 212 -0.99 -5.55 -16.87
C ARG A 212 -1.98 -6.30 -15.98
N ILE A 213 -1.43 -6.92 -14.95
CA ILE A 213 -2.14 -7.56 -13.84
C ILE A 213 -1.64 -6.93 -12.55
N LEU A 214 -2.55 -6.59 -11.64
CA LEU A 214 -2.20 -6.10 -10.32
C LEU A 214 -2.39 -7.19 -9.26
N PHE A 215 -1.32 -7.54 -8.55
CA PHE A 215 -1.36 -8.42 -7.40
C PHE A 215 -1.39 -7.60 -6.11
N MET A 216 -2.31 -7.89 -5.19
CA MET A 216 -2.51 -7.13 -3.94
C MET A 216 -2.56 -8.02 -2.71
N SER A 217 -1.94 -7.56 -1.63
CA SER A 217 -1.98 -8.20 -0.32
C SER A 217 -1.80 -7.18 0.79
N ASN A 218 -1.96 -7.61 2.04
CA ASN A 218 -1.67 -6.76 3.21
C ASN A 218 -0.20 -6.32 3.30
N VAL A 219 0.72 -7.02 2.63
CA VAL A 219 2.17 -6.73 2.71
C VAL A 219 2.68 -5.90 1.54
N GLY A 220 2.02 -5.95 0.39
CA GLY A 220 2.55 -5.35 -0.82
C GLY A 220 1.65 -5.54 -2.03
N ASN A 221 1.89 -4.64 -3.00
CA ASN A 221 1.18 -4.59 -4.26
C ASN A 221 2.21 -4.62 -5.39
N LYS A 222 1.92 -5.34 -6.48
CA LYS A 222 2.86 -5.50 -7.59
C LYS A 222 2.14 -5.62 -8.94
N PHE A 223 2.64 -4.89 -9.93
CA PHE A 223 2.24 -5.07 -11.32
C PHE A 223 3.10 -6.13 -12.02
N ILE A 224 2.45 -6.93 -12.86
CA ILE A 224 3.10 -7.92 -13.74
C ILE A 224 2.49 -7.77 -15.14
N SER A 225 3.29 -7.83 -16.20
CA SER A 225 2.77 -7.90 -17.57
C SER A 225 2.27 -9.32 -17.85
N THR A 226 1.09 -9.44 -18.45
CA THR A 226 0.59 -10.72 -18.96
C THR A 226 1.55 -11.39 -19.94
N ASN A 227 2.32 -10.62 -20.71
CA ASN A 227 3.35 -11.16 -21.60
C ASN A 227 4.42 -11.94 -20.83
N SER A 228 4.80 -11.49 -19.64
CA SER A 228 5.71 -12.20 -18.74
C SER A 228 5.04 -13.34 -17.98
N ALA A 229 3.73 -13.24 -17.72
CA ALA A 229 2.94 -14.23 -17.01
C ALA A 229 2.53 -15.44 -17.88
N ASN A 230 2.60 -15.30 -19.21
CA ASN A 230 2.31 -16.38 -20.17
C ASN A 230 3.23 -17.60 -19.99
N SER A 231 4.37 -17.45 -19.31
CA SER A 231 5.30 -18.55 -19.00
C SER A 231 4.86 -19.40 -17.79
N ALA A 232 3.90 -18.94 -16.99
CA ALA A 232 3.44 -19.60 -15.76
C ALA A 232 2.08 -20.28 -15.95
N ILE A 233 1.95 -21.12 -16.97
CA ILE A 233 0.77 -21.99 -17.15
C ILE A 233 1.03 -23.28 -16.36
N ASN A 234 0.79 -23.25 -15.06
CA ASN A 234 0.58 -24.48 -14.30
C ASN A 234 -0.91 -24.53 -13.94
N HIS A 235 -1.61 -25.54 -14.47
CA HIS A 235 -3.02 -25.88 -14.22
C HIS A 235 -4.10 -25.29 -15.14
N GLY A 236 -3.72 -24.74 -16.30
CA GLY A 236 -4.65 -24.58 -17.44
C GLY A 236 -5.46 -23.28 -17.51
N GLU A 237 -5.43 -22.44 -16.49
CA GLU A 237 -6.02 -21.09 -16.56
C GLU A 237 -4.93 -20.04 -16.78
N ARG A 238 -5.06 -19.29 -17.88
CA ARG A 238 -4.19 -18.16 -18.19
C ARG A 238 -4.54 -17.01 -17.27
N LEU A 239 -3.54 -16.41 -16.62
CA LEU A 239 -3.76 -15.18 -15.86
C LEU A 239 -4.33 -14.09 -16.77
N GLU A 240 -5.43 -13.48 -16.34
CA GLU A 240 -6.17 -12.51 -17.14
C GLU A 240 -5.62 -11.11 -16.93
N ARG A 241 -5.43 -10.38 -18.04
CA ARG A 241 -5.08 -8.95 -18.01
C ARG A 241 -6.23 -8.12 -17.45
N ASN A 242 -5.94 -6.89 -17.05
CA ASN A 242 -6.96 -5.96 -16.53
C ASN A 242 -7.71 -6.51 -15.30
N CYS A 243 -7.01 -7.31 -14.50
CA CYS A 243 -7.52 -7.92 -13.28
C CYS A 243 -6.66 -7.56 -12.07
N ILE A 244 -7.30 -7.57 -10.91
CA ILE A 244 -6.68 -7.47 -9.60
C ILE A 244 -6.78 -8.83 -8.91
N TYR A 245 -5.64 -9.48 -8.71
CA TYR A 245 -5.53 -10.72 -7.95
C TYR A 245 -5.20 -10.33 -6.51
N PHE A 246 -6.11 -10.59 -5.59
CA PHE A 246 -5.94 -10.13 -4.21
C PHE A 246 -5.96 -11.28 -3.22
N ALA A 247 -5.21 -11.06 -2.15
CA ALA A 247 -4.94 -12.02 -1.10
C ALA A 247 -4.84 -11.30 0.23
N PHE A 248 -5.97 -11.19 0.94
CA PHE A 248 -6.05 -10.56 2.24
C PHE A 248 -6.26 -11.60 3.33
N ASP A 249 -5.64 -11.33 4.48
CA ASP A 249 -5.78 -12.14 5.67
C ASP A 249 -6.22 -11.25 6.83
N HIS A 250 -7.44 -11.51 7.30
CA HIS A 250 -8.05 -10.80 8.40
C HIS A 250 -8.10 -11.72 9.61
N SER A 251 -7.55 -11.27 10.73
CA SER A 251 -7.71 -11.97 12.00
C SER A 251 -9.20 -12.20 12.30
N CYS A 252 -9.56 -13.45 12.56
CA CYS A 252 -10.93 -13.86 12.85
C CYS A 252 -10.96 -14.69 14.14
N LEU A 253 -11.81 -14.29 15.08
CA LEU A 253 -11.92 -14.94 16.40
C LEU A 253 -12.58 -16.32 16.34
N GLN A 254 -13.42 -16.58 15.33
CA GLN A 254 -14.13 -17.86 15.19
C GLN A 254 -13.26 -18.95 14.57
N SER A 255 -12.46 -18.62 13.57
CA SER A 255 -11.51 -19.54 12.95
C SER A 255 -10.41 -18.77 12.23
N THR A 256 -9.19 -19.27 12.31
CA THR A 256 -8.05 -18.72 11.55
C THR A 256 -8.23 -18.86 10.04
N SER A 257 -9.03 -19.83 9.57
CA SER A 257 -9.25 -20.08 8.14
C SER A 257 -10.37 -19.24 7.53
N SER A 258 -11.28 -18.68 8.33
CA SER A 258 -12.40 -17.87 7.82
C SER A 258 -12.00 -16.43 7.50
N GLY A 259 -10.82 -16.00 7.97
CA GLY A 259 -10.22 -14.69 7.77
C GLY A 259 -9.74 -14.37 6.35
N HIS A 260 -9.69 -15.41 5.51
CA HIS A 260 -9.02 -15.40 4.23
C HIS A 260 -9.92 -14.89 3.10
N ASP A 261 -9.45 -13.88 2.36
CA ASP A 261 -10.12 -13.33 1.19
C ASP A 261 -9.19 -13.34 -0.03
N PHE A 262 -9.25 -14.44 -0.79
CA PHE A 262 -8.41 -14.72 -1.96
C PHE A 262 -9.26 -14.85 -3.22
N ARG A 263 -9.23 -13.87 -4.12
CA ARG A 263 -10.10 -13.83 -5.31
C ARG A 263 -9.50 -12.98 -6.43
N VAL A 264 -10.16 -13.00 -7.59
CA VAL A 264 -9.85 -12.12 -8.72
C VAL A 264 -10.97 -11.09 -8.88
N PHE A 265 -10.61 -9.83 -9.03
CA PHE A 265 -11.51 -8.77 -9.45
C PHE A 265 -11.20 -8.34 -10.88
N SER A 266 -12.19 -8.37 -11.76
CA SER A 266 -12.07 -7.84 -13.12
C SER A 266 -12.46 -6.36 -13.14
N LEU A 267 -11.58 -5.50 -13.68
CA LEU A 267 -11.87 -4.07 -13.81
C LEU A 267 -12.88 -3.78 -14.93
N GLU A 268 -12.92 -4.64 -15.96
CA GLU A 268 -13.82 -4.50 -17.12
C GLU A 268 -15.29 -4.60 -16.71
N ASN A 269 -15.67 -5.68 -16.01
CA ASN A 269 -17.06 -5.92 -15.63
C ASN A 269 -17.34 -5.66 -14.14
N ARG A 270 -16.32 -5.28 -13.36
CA ARG A 270 -16.40 -5.00 -11.92
C ARG A 270 -16.92 -6.18 -11.10
N THR A 271 -16.63 -7.41 -11.53
CA THR A 271 -17.03 -8.64 -10.82
C THR A 271 -15.89 -9.25 -10.03
N ILE A 272 -16.24 -9.99 -8.99
CA ILE A 272 -15.31 -10.78 -8.18
C ILE A 272 -15.61 -12.26 -8.44
N ARG A 273 -14.58 -13.03 -8.80
CA ARG A 273 -14.65 -14.49 -8.92
C ARG A 273 -13.67 -15.18 -7.98
N HIS A 274 -14.00 -16.39 -7.57
CA HIS A 274 -13.09 -17.22 -6.78
C HIS A 274 -11.91 -17.70 -7.63
N LEU A 275 -10.76 -17.87 -6.98
CA LEU A 275 -9.62 -18.61 -7.54
C LEU A 275 -9.81 -20.07 -7.17
N ASP A 276 -9.93 -20.93 -8.17
CA ASP A 276 -10.02 -22.37 -7.95
C ASP A 276 -8.61 -22.91 -7.69
N PHE A 277 -8.33 -23.25 -6.44
CA PHE A 277 -7.11 -23.96 -6.07
C PHE A 277 -7.37 -25.47 -6.18
N PRO A 278 -6.40 -26.27 -6.66
CA PRO A 278 -6.50 -27.71 -6.61
C PRO A 278 -6.84 -28.16 -5.18
N VAL A 279 -7.74 -29.14 -5.04
CA VAL A 279 -8.33 -29.60 -3.77
C VAL A 279 -7.28 -29.93 -2.70
N CYS A 280 -6.04 -30.25 -3.09
CA CYS A 280 -4.92 -30.48 -2.19
C CYS A 280 -4.41 -29.23 -1.43
N PHE A 281 -4.80 -28.02 -1.85
CA PHE A 281 -4.39 -26.75 -1.25
C PHE A 281 -5.52 -26.03 -0.50
N SER A 282 -6.78 -26.45 -0.68
CA SER A 282 -7.95 -25.81 -0.06
C SER A 282 -8.02 -25.99 1.47
N GLY A 283 -7.20 -26.89 2.03
CA GLY A 283 -7.07 -27.15 3.46
C GLY A 283 -5.78 -26.62 4.10
N ALA A 284 -4.89 -25.98 3.33
CA ALA A 284 -3.67 -25.40 3.89
C ALA A 284 -4.06 -24.19 4.74
N ARG A 285 -4.25 -24.42 6.05
CA ARG A 285 -4.26 -23.36 7.06
C ARG A 285 -2.93 -22.64 6.91
N LEU A 286 -2.90 -21.51 6.22
CA LEU A 286 -1.70 -20.68 6.18
C LEU A 286 -1.63 -20.00 7.55
N PRO A 287 -0.68 -20.38 8.43
CA PRO A 287 -0.54 -19.72 9.73
C PRO A 287 0.09 -18.32 9.58
N THR A 288 0.26 -17.86 8.33
CA THR A 288 1.06 -16.72 7.96
C THR A 288 0.33 -15.84 6.94
N ARG A 289 0.68 -14.55 6.95
CA ARG A 289 0.13 -13.56 6.04
C ARG A 289 0.46 -13.94 4.59
N PRO A 290 -0.53 -13.94 3.69
CA PRO A 290 -0.29 -14.22 2.29
C PRO A 290 0.58 -13.13 1.67
N ILE A 291 1.52 -13.56 0.83
CA ILE A 291 2.45 -12.69 0.13
C ILE A 291 2.45 -13.05 -1.35
N TRP A 292 2.47 -12.05 -2.22
CA TRP A 292 2.75 -12.25 -3.63
C TRP A 292 4.24 -12.07 -3.87
N PHE A 293 4.87 -13.04 -4.53
CA PHE A 293 6.24 -12.93 -4.97
C PHE A 293 6.33 -13.40 -6.43
N THR A 294 7.17 -12.73 -7.20
CA THR A 294 7.61 -13.27 -8.49
C THR A 294 8.86 -14.10 -8.20
N PRO A 295 8.87 -15.42 -8.44
CA PRO A 295 10.12 -16.15 -8.41
C PRO A 295 11.06 -15.48 -9.41
N ASN A 296 12.29 -15.19 -9.00
CA ASN A 296 13.28 -14.64 -9.90
C ASN A 296 13.58 -15.71 -10.97
N PRO A 297 13.16 -15.54 -12.23
CA PRO A 297 13.59 -16.44 -13.28
C PRO A 297 14.99 -15.95 -13.66
N TRP A 298 16.00 -16.64 -13.14
CA TRP A 298 17.40 -16.38 -13.48
C TRP A 298 17.61 -16.34 -15.00
#